data_AF-A0A382KKN4-F1
#
_entry.id   AF-A0A382KKN4-F1
#
_cell.length_a   1.000
_cell.length_b   1.000
_cell.length_c   1.000
_cell.angle_alpha   90.00
_cell.angle_beta   90.00
_cell.angle_gamma   90.00
#
_symmetry.space_group_name_H-M   'P 1'
#
loop_
_entity.id
_entity.type
_entity.pdbx_description
1 polymer ?
#
loop_
_entity_poly.entity_id
_entity_poly.type
_entity_poly.pdbx_seq_one_letter_code
_entity_poly.pdbx_strand_id
1 'polypeptide(L)'
;DEGGELHGFCYGFLGRDPGGRLVHSSHMLAVDERARNKGLGSRLKWAQRDYVLAQGVDMIVWTFDPLESINGCLNFGKLGGLSDDYVINLYGETASKLHAGTTTDRLTIKWLIDSPRVKKRATGEAGSVVETLIAGGLEAPWALQADGWGPGEPELELDAPRIRCEIPVNVQDVKAHDHSAAVAWREATQGVFNAYFERGYYVRECVRLSAAQSSVGPQTAYLLEHGNLETDGAGD
;
A
#
# COMPACT_ATOMS: atom_id res chain seq x y z
N ASP A 1 4.42 -28.66 1.32
CA ASP A 1 5.87 -28.88 1.45
C ASP A 1 6.18 -30.30 0.94
N GLU A 2 7.34 -30.90 1.27
CA GLU A 2 7.65 -32.28 0.89
C GLU A 2 6.67 -33.32 1.48
N GLY A 3 5.98 -32.97 2.57
CA GLY A 3 4.92 -33.79 3.19
C GLY A 3 3.52 -33.51 2.65
N GLY A 4 3.37 -32.61 1.66
CA GLY A 4 2.06 -32.24 1.10
C GLY A 4 1.26 -31.22 1.94
N GLU A 5 1.86 -30.61 2.97
CA GLU A 5 1.16 -29.61 3.78
C GLU A 5 0.99 -28.27 3.03
N LEU A 6 -0.22 -27.70 3.12
CA LEU A 6 -0.58 -26.42 2.50
C LEU A 6 -0.20 -25.27 3.44
N HIS A 7 0.82 -24.48 3.05
CA HIS A 7 1.33 -23.36 3.85
C HIS A 7 0.77 -21.98 3.45
N GLY A 8 -0.06 -21.93 2.41
CA GLY A 8 -0.69 -20.70 1.94
C GLY A 8 -1.34 -20.85 0.57
N PHE A 9 -2.20 -19.89 0.23
CA PHE A 9 -2.87 -19.84 -1.06
C PHE A 9 -3.11 -18.40 -1.52
N CYS A 10 -3.32 -18.24 -2.82
CA CYS A 10 -3.83 -17.00 -3.40
C CYS A 10 -5.01 -17.33 -4.31
N TYR A 11 -6.08 -16.55 -4.19
CA TYR A 11 -7.32 -16.75 -4.94
C TYR A 11 -7.81 -15.41 -5.50
N GLY A 12 -8.33 -15.45 -6.71
CA GLY A 12 -8.93 -14.32 -7.39
C GLY A 12 -9.74 -14.77 -8.60
N PHE A 13 -10.37 -13.81 -9.26
CA PHE A 13 -11.29 -14.03 -10.38
C PHE A 13 -11.21 -12.89 -11.38
N LEU A 14 -11.65 -13.14 -12.61
CA LEU A 14 -11.71 -12.10 -13.64
C LEU A 14 -12.84 -11.11 -13.36
N GLY A 15 -12.58 -9.84 -13.65
CA GLY A 15 -13.54 -8.76 -13.59
C GLY A 15 -13.25 -7.70 -14.63
N ARG A 16 -14.00 -6.60 -14.59
CA ARG A 16 -13.69 -5.39 -15.35
C ARG A 16 -13.55 -4.22 -14.40
N ASP A 17 -12.60 -3.34 -14.67
CA ASP A 17 -12.53 -2.05 -13.99
C ASP A 17 -13.64 -1.09 -14.50
N PRO A 18 -13.82 0.10 -13.90
CA PRO A 18 -14.80 1.08 -14.37
C PRO A 18 -14.61 1.52 -15.83
N GLY A 19 -13.38 1.45 -16.35
CA GLY A 19 -13.05 1.74 -17.76
C GLY A 19 -13.32 0.57 -18.71
N GLY A 20 -13.76 -0.58 -18.20
CA GLY A 20 -14.05 -1.78 -18.98
C GLY A 20 -12.83 -2.66 -19.29
N ARG A 21 -11.63 -2.31 -18.80
CA ARG A 21 -10.41 -3.13 -18.96
C ARG A 21 -10.61 -4.46 -18.25
N LEU A 22 -10.18 -5.56 -18.87
CA LEU A 22 -10.20 -6.87 -18.23
C LEU A 22 -9.12 -6.90 -17.14
N VAL A 23 -9.51 -7.28 -15.93
CA VAL A 23 -8.60 -7.33 -14.76
C VAL A 23 -8.75 -8.64 -14.02
N HIS A 24 -7.73 -9.02 -13.26
CA HIS A 24 -7.84 -10.07 -12.25
C HIS A 24 -8.02 -9.43 -10.87
N SER A 25 -9.20 -9.62 -10.27
CA SER A 25 -9.46 -9.24 -8.89
C SER A 25 -8.85 -10.30 -7.96
N SER A 26 -7.76 -9.95 -7.29
CA SER A 26 -7.16 -10.78 -6.25
C SER A 26 -7.93 -10.63 -4.96
N HIS A 27 -8.66 -11.66 -4.55
CA HIS A 27 -9.56 -11.60 -3.41
C HIS A 27 -8.92 -12.03 -2.09
N MET A 28 -8.15 -13.13 -2.10
CA MET A 28 -7.56 -13.68 -0.88
C MET A 28 -6.09 -14.01 -1.08
N LEU A 29 -5.28 -13.66 -0.07
CA LEU A 29 -3.93 -14.14 0.12
C LEU A 29 -3.81 -14.55 1.58
N ALA A 30 -3.60 -15.84 1.82
CA ALA A 30 -3.41 -16.36 3.15
C ALA A 30 -2.10 -17.15 3.23
N VAL A 31 -1.38 -16.93 4.31
CA VAL A 31 -0.15 -17.66 4.64
C VAL A 31 -0.31 -18.19 6.06
N ASP A 32 -0.04 -19.48 6.23
CA ASP A 32 -0.04 -20.14 7.53
C ASP A 32 0.88 -19.39 8.50
N GLU A 33 0.47 -19.26 9.76
CA GLU A 33 1.20 -18.48 10.77
C GLU A 33 2.64 -18.99 10.96
N ARG A 34 2.85 -20.31 10.87
CA ARG A 34 4.15 -20.98 10.98
C ARG A 34 5.06 -20.73 9.76
N ALA A 35 4.46 -20.27 8.66
CA ALA A 35 5.13 -19.96 7.41
C ALA A 35 5.22 -18.43 7.12
N ARG A 36 4.66 -17.59 7.99
CA ARG A 36 4.80 -16.12 7.90
C ARG A 36 6.26 -15.71 8.02
N ASN A 37 6.57 -14.51 7.51
CA ASN A 37 7.93 -13.92 7.49
C ASN A 37 9.00 -14.69 6.69
N LYS A 38 8.63 -15.77 5.98
CA LYS A 38 9.52 -16.52 5.07
C LYS A 38 9.40 -16.09 3.61
N GLY A 39 8.82 -14.90 3.35
CA GLY A 39 8.60 -14.38 2.00
C GLY A 39 7.53 -15.11 1.17
N LEU A 40 6.78 -16.05 1.76
CA LEU A 40 5.80 -16.87 1.04
C LEU A 40 4.68 -16.02 0.40
N GLY A 41 4.18 -14.99 1.08
CA GLY A 41 3.15 -14.10 0.53
C GLY A 41 3.59 -13.43 -0.77
N SER A 42 4.82 -12.90 -0.83
CA SER A 42 5.37 -12.34 -2.07
C SER A 42 5.56 -13.39 -3.16
N ARG A 43 6.00 -14.60 -2.82
CA ARG A 43 6.15 -15.70 -3.80
C ARG A 43 4.81 -16.11 -4.40
N LEU A 44 3.76 -16.18 -3.58
CA LEU A 44 2.40 -16.44 -4.04
C LEU A 44 1.90 -15.33 -4.98
N LYS A 45 2.19 -14.06 -4.67
CA LYS A 45 1.82 -12.94 -5.54
C LYS A 45 2.56 -12.97 -6.88
N TRP A 46 3.86 -13.27 -6.90
CA TRP A 46 4.61 -13.43 -8.14
C TRP A 46 4.09 -14.61 -8.98
N ALA A 47 3.76 -15.74 -8.34
CA ALA A 47 3.11 -16.85 -9.04
C ALA A 47 1.72 -16.47 -9.59
N GLN A 48 0.93 -15.69 -8.85
CA GLN A 48 -0.35 -15.15 -9.33
C GLN A 48 -0.15 -14.25 -10.56
N ARG A 49 0.86 -13.37 -10.52
CA ARG A 49 1.23 -12.53 -11.68
C ARG A 49 1.50 -13.38 -12.92
N ASP A 50 2.37 -14.38 -12.81
CA ASP A 50 2.77 -15.18 -13.98
C ASP A 50 1.58 -15.97 -14.54
N TYR A 51 0.72 -16.50 -13.66
CA TYR A 51 -0.52 -17.18 -14.05
C TYR A 51 -1.52 -16.26 -14.75
N VAL A 52 -1.67 -15.02 -14.27
CA VAL A 52 -2.60 -14.03 -14.85
C VAL A 52 -2.07 -13.48 -16.17
N LEU A 53 -0.76 -13.20 -16.26
CA LEU A 53 -0.12 -12.76 -17.51
C LEU A 53 -0.28 -13.80 -18.62
N ALA A 54 -0.16 -15.09 -18.30
CA ALA A 54 -0.35 -16.17 -19.26
C ALA A 54 -1.77 -16.24 -19.85
N GLN A 55 -2.75 -15.58 -19.23
CA GLN A 55 -4.13 -15.48 -19.70
C GLN A 55 -4.39 -14.21 -20.52
N GLY A 56 -3.36 -13.40 -20.81
CA GLY A 56 -3.49 -12.15 -21.55
C GLY A 56 -4.10 -11.00 -20.73
N VAL A 57 -4.07 -11.10 -19.40
CA VAL A 57 -4.51 -10.04 -18.48
C VAL A 57 -3.27 -9.35 -17.93
N ASP A 58 -3.25 -8.01 -17.99
CA ASP A 58 -2.09 -7.18 -17.69
C ASP A 58 -2.23 -6.37 -16.39
N MET A 59 -3.37 -6.51 -15.69
CA MET A 59 -3.63 -5.83 -14.43
C MET A 59 -4.28 -6.76 -13.39
N ILE A 60 -3.71 -6.74 -12.19
CA ILE A 60 -4.29 -7.36 -10.99
C ILE A 60 -4.72 -6.24 -10.03
N VAL A 61 -5.91 -6.35 -9.44
CA VAL A 61 -6.44 -5.39 -8.48
C VAL A 61 -6.81 -6.05 -7.15
N TRP A 62 -6.59 -5.36 -6.03
CA TRP A 62 -7.08 -5.76 -4.71
C TRP A 62 -7.11 -4.59 -3.74
N THR A 63 -7.86 -4.72 -2.66
CA THR A 63 -7.93 -3.71 -1.59
C THR A 63 -7.13 -4.12 -0.36
N PHE A 64 -6.58 -3.16 0.39
CA PHE A 64 -5.98 -3.40 1.70
C PHE A 64 -6.19 -2.22 2.64
N ASP A 65 -5.97 -2.41 3.95
CA ASP A 65 -6.02 -1.32 4.93
C ASP A 65 -4.80 -0.37 4.78
N PRO A 66 -4.99 0.92 4.50
CA PRO A 66 -3.87 1.86 4.37
C PRO A 66 -3.05 2.02 5.65
N LEU A 67 -3.60 1.72 6.84
CA LEU A 67 -2.86 1.79 8.10
C LEU A 67 -2.03 0.53 8.40
N GLU A 68 -2.19 -0.55 7.63
CA GLU A 68 -1.40 -1.77 7.78
C GLU A 68 -0.06 -1.64 7.02
N SER A 69 0.93 -1.05 7.70
CA SER A 69 2.25 -0.69 7.17
C SER A 69 2.98 -1.84 6.45
N ILE A 70 2.91 -3.06 6.97
CA ILE A 70 3.53 -4.25 6.37
C ILE A 70 2.94 -4.53 4.98
N ASN A 71 1.62 -4.37 4.85
CA ASN A 71 0.93 -4.54 3.57
C ASN A 71 1.26 -3.39 2.61
N GLY A 72 1.34 -2.14 3.11
CA GLY A 72 1.80 -1.01 2.31
C GLY A 72 3.18 -1.26 1.70
N CYS A 73 4.18 -1.58 2.52
CA CYS A 73 5.55 -1.86 2.05
C CYS A 73 5.62 -3.05 1.08
N LEU A 74 4.81 -4.10 1.30
CA LEU A 74 4.70 -5.22 0.37
C LEU A 74 4.09 -4.77 -0.97
N ASN A 75 2.95 -4.11 -0.95
CA ASN A 75 2.16 -3.77 -2.14
C ASN A 75 2.90 -2.76 -3.03
N PHE A 76 3.41 -1.67 -2.45
CA PHE A 76 4.04 -0.60 -3.21
C PHE A 76 5.54 -0.87 -3.42
N GLY A 77 6.27 -1.12 -2.33
CA GLY A 77 7.73 -1.24 -2.36
C GLY A 77 8.22 -2.55 -3.00
N LYS A 78 7.64 -3.69 -2.60
CA LYS A 78 8.11 -5.01 -3.07
C LYS A 78 7.46 -5.46 -4.37
N LEU A 79 6.15 -5.25 -4.53
CA LEU A 79 5.42 -5.70 -5.72
C LEU A 79 5.37 -4.63 -6.82
N GLY A 80 5.57 -3.36 -6.48
CA GLY A 80 5.48 -2.26 -7.45
C GLY A 80 4.04 -1.87 -7.81
N GLY A 81 3.07 -2.22 -6.95
CA GLY A 81 1.70 -1.73 -7.08
C GLY A 81 1.62 -0.21 -6.92
N LEU A 82 0.52 0.35 -7.40
CA LEU A 82 0.20 1.78 -7.35
C LEU A 82 -1.24 1.96 -6.86
N SER A 83 -1.62 3.16 -6.42
CA SER A 83 -3.01 3.41 -5.98
C SER A 83 -3.38 4.89 -6.08
N ASP A 84 -4.54 5.16 -6.63
CA ASP A 84 -5.18 6.47 -6.79
C ASP A 84 -6.67 6.39 -6.37
N ASP A 85 -7.05 5.33 -5.65
CA ASP A 85 -8.44 5.03 -5.31
C ASP A 85 -8.55 4.63 -3.83
N TYR A 86 -9.35 5.41 -3.11
CA TYR A 86 -9.63 5.25 -1.67
C TYR A 86 -11.11 4.95 -1.47
N VAL A 87 -11.40 3.80 -0.87
CA VAL A 87 -12.77 3.33 -0.63
C VAL A 87 -13.08 3.41 0.86
N ILE A 88 -13.97 4.33 1.21
CA ILE A 88 -14.43 4.53 2.59
C ILE A 88 -15.33 3.36 3.00
N ASN A 89 -15.06 2.80 4.17
CA ASN A 89 -15.89 1.81 4.87
C ASN A 89 -16.37 0.64 4.00
N LEU A 90 -15.47 0.05 3.20
CA LEU A 90 -15.82 -0.96 2.18
C LEU A 90 -16.67 -2.14 2.69
N TYR A 91 -16.46 -2.59 3.93
CA TYR A 91 -17.16 -3.74 4.53
C TYR A 91 -18.30 -3.34 5.46
N GLY A 92 -18.58 -2.04 5.63
CA GLY A 92 -19.65 -1.55 6.50
C GLY A 92 -19.44 -1.92 7.97
N GLU A 93 -20.56 -2.11 8.69
CA GLU A 93 -20.52 -2.59 10.07
C GLU A 93 -20.08 -4.06 10.11
N THR A 94 -18.97 -4.34 10.79
CA THR A 94 -18.46 -5.71 10.93
C THR A 94 -18.42 -6.12 12.40
N ALA A 95 -18.83 -7.36 12.68
CA ALA A 95 -18.66 -7.97 14.02
C ALA A 95 -17.21 -8.47 14.27
N SER A 96 -16.29 -8.20 13.33
CA SER A 96 -14.91 -8.69 13.40
C SER A 96 -14.11 -7.88 14.41
N LYS A 97 -13.47 -8.57 15.37
CA LYS A 97 -12.53 -7.94 16.31
C LYS A 97 -11.38 -7.19 15.61
N LEU A 98 -11.02 -7.60 14.38
CA LEU A 98 -9.97 -6.96 13.59
C LEU A 98 -10.32 -5.53 13.16
N HIS A 99 -11.61 -5.26 12.98
CA HIS A 99 -12.14 -3.98 12.50
C HIS A 99 -12.94 -3.24 13.59
N ALA A 100 -12.94 -3.74 14.81
CA ALA A 100 -13.70 -3.14 15.90
C ALA A 100 -13.22 -1.71 16.17
N GLY A 101 -14.14 -0.76 15.99
CA GLY A 101 -13.99 0.65 16.37
C GLY A 101 -13.29 1.58 15.36
N THR A 102 -12.99 1.13 14.15
CA THR A 102 -12.59 2.02 13.03
C THR A 102 -13.30 1.62 11.75
N THR A 103 -13.55 2.56 10.84
CA THR A 103 -14.08 2.24 9.50
C THR A 103 -13.14 1.29 8.74
N THR A 104 -13.71 0.49 7.83
CA THR A 104 -12.94 -0.47 7.03
C THR A 104 -12.44 0.15 5.73
N ASP A 105 -11.77 1.29 5.83
CA ASP A 105 -11.31 2.00 4.66
C ASP A 105 -10.20 1.23 3.95
N ARG A 106 -10.15 1.39 2.63
CA ARG A 106 -9.25 0.65 1.75
C ARG A 106 -8.58 1.54 0.72
N LEU A 107 -7.32 1.25 0.45
CA LEU A 107 -6.71 1.61 -0.84
C LEU A 107 -6.89 0.45 -1.81
N THR A 108 -7.27 0.77 -3.04
CA THR A 108 -7.28 -0.17 -4.16
C THR A 108 -5.91 -0.16 -4.82
N ILE A 109 -5.19 -1.28 -4.72
CA ILE A 109 -3.96 -1.50 -5.47
C ILE A 109 -4.30 -1.79 -6.92
N LYS A 110 -3.68 -1.03 -7.82
CA LYS A 110 -3.55 -1.32 -9.25
C LYS A 110 -2.15 -1.89 -9.48
N TRP A 111 -2.07 -3.17 -9.81
CA TRP A 111 -0.80 -3.84 -10.12
C TRP A 111 -0.72 -4.11 -11.62
N LEU A 112 -0.05 -3.19 -12.32
CA LEU A 112 0.22 -3.24 -13.76
C LEU A 112 1.31 -4.27 -14.02
N ILE A 113 0.92 -5.54 -14.08
CA ILE A 113 1.83 -6.68 -13.96
C ILE A 113 2.83 -6.85 -15.11
N ASP A 114 2.57 -6.23 -16.26
CA ASP A 114 3.52 -6.20 -17.40
C ASP A 114 4.31 -4.88 -17.53
N SER A 115 4.14 -3.93 -16.60
CA SER A 115 4.82 -2.64 -16.65
C SER A 115 6.34 -2.74 -16.44
N PRO A 116 7.13 -1.77 -16.95
CA PRO A 116 8.56 -1.66 -16.65
C PRO A 116 8.86 -1.73 -15.15
N ARG A 117 8.11 -0.97 -14.35
CA ARG A 117 8.21 -0.97 -12.89
C ARG A 117 8.13 -2.37 -12.29
N VAL A 118 7.07 -3.11 -12.60
CA VAL A 118 6.85 -4.44 -12.03
C VAL A 118 7.88 -5.45 -12.53
N LYS A 119 8.32 -5.35 -13.80
CA LYS A 119 9.39 -6.17 -14.35
C LYS A 119 10.71 -6.01 -13.57
N LYS A 120 11.08 -4.79 -13.19
CA LYS A 120 12.25 -4.55 -12.31
C LYS A 120 12.06 -5.07 -10.90
N ARG A 121 10.87 -4.89 -10.30
CA ARG A 121 10.60 -5.45 -8.96
C ARG A 121 10.70 -6.98 -8.96
N ALA A 122 10.35 -7.64 -10.06
CA ALA A 122 10.46 -9.08 -10.21
C ALA A 122 11.93 -9.58 -10.23
N THR A 123 12.89 -8.76 -10.68
CA THR A 123 14.34 -9.08 -10.64
C THR A 123 14.98 -8.72 -9.30
N GLY A 124 14.22 -8.13 -8.37
CA GLY A 124 14.70 -7.71 -7.06
C GLY A 124 15.32 -6.31 -7.04
N GLU A 125 15.25 -5.58 -8.15
CA GLU A 125 15.72 -4.19 -8.21
C GLU A 125 14.78 -3.27 -7.42
N ALA A 126 15.36 -2.42 -6.57
CA ALA A 126 14.63 -1.36 -5.91
C ALA A 126 14.37 -0.21 -6.89
N GLY A 127 13.27 0.51 -6.71
CA GLY A 127 13.00 1.75 -7.45
C GLY A 127 13.96 2.84 -7.00
N SER A 128 14.58 3.54 -7.95
CA SER A 128 15.54 4.64 -7.71
C SER A 128 14.97 5.74 -6.80
N VAL A 129 13.65 5.96 -6.83
CA VAL A 129 12.94 6.91 -5.97
C VAL A 129 13.04 6.54 -4.48
N VAL A 130 13.00 5.24 -4.15
CA VAL A 130 13.13 4.76 -2.77
C VAL A 130 14.54 5.00 -2.25
N GLU A 131 15.55 4.70 -3.06
CA GLU A 131 16.95 4.92 -2.72
C GLU A 131 17.23 6.41 -2.48
N THR A 132 16.70 7.27 -3.35
CA THR A 132 16.84 8.73 -3.25
C THR A 132 16.13 9.28 -2.00
N LEU A 133 14.92 8.78 -1.71
CA LEU A 133 14.17 9.17 -0.51
C LEU A 133 14.90 8.76 0.77
N ILE A 134 15.43 7.54 0.82
CA ILE A 134 16.21 7.02 1.96
C ILE A 134 17.50 7.82 2.15
N ALA A 135 18.14 8.24 1.06
CA ALA A 135 19.34 9.08 1.10
C ALA A 135 19.04 10.54 1.49
N GLY A 136 17.78 10.92 1.69
CA GLY A 136 17.38 12.30 1.98
C GLY A 136 17.48 13.25 0.79
N GLY A 137 17.69 12.73 -0.42
CA GLY A 137 17.84 13.51 -1.64
C GLY A 137 16.52 13.84 -2.34
N LEU A 138 15.38 13.43 -1.76
CA LEU A 138 14.06 13.66 -2.35
C LEU A 138 13.32 14.78 -1.60
N GLU A 139 13.08 15.89 -2.29
CA GLU A 139 12.18 16.93 -1.80
C GLU A 139 10.73 16.43 -1.90
N ALA A 140 10.12 16.19 -0.73
CA ALA A 140 8.72 15.84 -0.60
C ALA A 140 8.20 16.40 0.74
N PRO A 141 7.47 17.52 0.77
CA PRO A 141 6.86 18.01 2.00
C PRO A 141 5.90 16.99 2.60
N TRP A 142 5.67 17.09 3.91
CA TRP A 142 4.79 16.17 4.62
C TRP A 142 3.36 16.72 4.60
N ALA A 143 2.45 15.96 4.00
CA ALA A 143 1.01 16.17 4.12
C ALA A 143 0.47 15.66 5.46
N LEU A 144 1.16 14.68 6.06
CA LEU A 144 0.82 14.15 7.38
C LEU A 144 2.06 13.60 8.06
N GLN A 145 2.24 13.94 9.33
CA GLN A 145 3.26 13.38 10.23
C GLN A 145 2.62 12.91 11.52
N ALA A 146 3.27 11.99 12.23
CA ALA A 146 2.89 11.62 13.57
C ALA A 146 3.13 12.76 14.57
N ASP A 147 2.21 12.92 15.52
CA ASP A 147 2.38 13.69 16.75
C ASP A 147 2.10 12.76 17.95
N GLY A 148 3.19 12.22 18.52
CA GLY A 148 3.11 11.16 19.53
C GLY A 148 2.50 9.87 18.97
N TRP A 149 1.40 9.40 19.58
CA TRP A 149 0.68 8.19 19.15
C TRP A 149 -0.38 8.47 18.07
N GLY A 150 -0.77 9.73 17.89
CA GLY A 150 -1.75 10.16 16.91
C GLY A 150 -1.10 10.77 15.67
N PRO A 151 -1.91 11.09 14.66
CA PRO A 151 -1.47 12.00 13.61
C PRO A 151 -1.38 13.43 14.16
N GLY A 152 -0.48 14.23 13.59
CA GLY A 152 -0.60 15.68 13.63
C GLY A 152 -1.68 16.18 12.66
N GLU A 153 -1.81 17.49 12.55
CA GLU A 153 -2.77 18.12 11.64
C GLU A 153 -2.38 17.85 10.16
N PRO A 154 -3.31 17.34 9.32
CA PRO A 154 -3.04 17.13 7.91
C PRO A 154 -2.94 18.46 7.15
N GLU A 155 -1.92 18.58 6.31
CA GLU A 155 -1.84 19.64 5.30
C GLU A 155 -2.37 19.12 3.96
N LEU A 156 -3.46 19.71 3.49
CA LEU A 156 -4.25 19.22 2.35
C LEU A 156 -4.03 20.06 1.07
N GLU A 157 -3.35 21.20 1.19
CA GLU A 157 -3.21 22.18 0.10
C GLU A 157 -1.75 22.32 -0.37
N LEU A 158 -0.89 21.31 -0.14
CA LEU A 158 0.49 21.35 -0.67
C LEU A 158 0.47 21.40 -2.20
N ASP A 159 1.33 22.23 -2.76
CA ASP A 159 1.63 22.27 -4.19
C ASP A 159 3.08 21.84 -4.41
N ALA A 160 3.28 20.53 -4.57
CA ALA A 160 4.59 19.92 -4.76
C ALA A 160 4.45 18.67 -5.64
N PRO A 161 5.45 18.35 -6.50
CA PRO A 161 5.37 17.18 -7.37
C PRO A 161 5.27 15.86 -6.59
N ARG A 162 5.78 15.84 -5.36
CA ARG A 162 5.72 14.70 -4.45
C ARG A 162 5.43 15.17 -3.04
N ILE A 163 4.71 14.35 -2.29
CA ILE A 163 4.39 14.60 -0.88
C ILE A 163 4.52 13.29 -0.08
N ARG A 164 4.67 13.42 1.24
CA ARG A 164 4.71 12.29 2.16
C ARG A 164 3.50 12.27 3.07
N CYS A 165 2.95 11.07 3.28
CA CYS A 165 1.89 10.81 4.25
C CYS A 165 2.39 9.72 5.21
N GLU A 166 2.69 10.11 6.45
CA GLU A 166 3.05 9.14 7.48
C GLU A 166 1.85 8.28 7.87
N ILE A 167 2.13 7.03 8.24
CA ILE A 167 1.18 6.11 8.88
C ILE A 167 1.83 5.46 10.10
N PRO A 168 1.02 4.89 11.01
CA PRO A 168 1.55 4.12 12.12
C PRO A 168 2.52 3.03 11.65
N VAL A 169 3.65 2.93 12.34
CA VAL A 169 4.57 1.81 12.21
C VAL A 169 3.84 0.48 12.43
N ASN A 170 2.92 0.45 13.41
CA ASN A 170 2.05 -0.67 13.69
C ASN A 170 0.71 -0.14 14.25
N VAL A 171 -0.34 -0.17 13.44
CA VAL A 171 -1.67 0.33 13.85
C VAL A 171 -2.27 -0.50 15.00
N GLN A 172 -1.88 -1.76 15.17
CA GLN A 172 -2.39 -2.60 16.25
C GLN A 172 -1.83 -2.15 17.61
N ASP A 173 -0.58 -1.69 17.65
CA ASP A 173 0.01 -1.10 18.86
C ASP A 173 -0.68 0.22 19.22
N VAL A 174 -0.99 1.05 18.21
CA VAL A 174 -1.78 2.28 18.42
C VAL A 174 -3.16 1.94 19.00
N LYS A 175 -3.89 1.00 18.42
CA LYS A 175 -5.21 0.56 18.92
C LYS A 175 -5.16 0.05 20.35
N ALA A 176 -4.09 -0.66 20.72
CA ALA A 176 -3.91 -1.18 22.07
C ALA A 176 -3.57 -0.09 23.09
N HIS A 177 -2.83 0.95 22.66
CA HIS A 177 -2.46 2.08 23.50
C HIS A 177 -3.59 3.10 23.67
N ASP A 178 -4.15 3.57 22.56
CA ASP A 178 -5.19 4.58 22.50
C ASP A 178 -6.08 4.37 21.27
N HIS A 179 -7.31 3.94 21.52
CA HIS A 179 -8.29 3.74 20.46
C HIS A 179 -8.65 5.04 19.73
N SER A 180 -8.68 6.18 20.44
CA SER A 180 -9.00 7.47 19.84
C SER A 180 -7.91 7.93 18.88
N ALA A 181 -6.64 7.63 19.18
CA ALA A 181 -5.53 7.86 18.26
C ALA A 181 -5.67 7.02 16.98
N ALA A 182 -6.13 5.76 17.07
CA ALA A 182 -6.37 4.94 15.89
C ALA A 182 -7.50 5.48 15.00
N VAL A 183 -8.55 6.06 15.61
CA VAL A 183 -9.61 6.76 14.88
C VAL A 183 -9.08 8.03 14.22
N ALA A 184 -8.31 8.84 14.95
CA ALA A 184 -7.68 10.05 14.40
C ALA A 184 -6.77 9.73 13.20
N TRP A 185 -5.96 8.67 13.27
CA TRP A 185 -5.14 8.21 12.13
C TRP A 185 -6.00 7.84 10.92
N ARG A 186 -7.14 7.17 11.15
CA ARG A 186 -8.07 6.83 10.07
C ARG A 186 -8.61 8.09 9.39
N GLU A 187 -9.10 9.04 10.18
CA GLU A 187 -9.68 10.29 9.68
C GLU A 187 -8.64 11.15 8.94
N ALA A 188 -7.44 11.33 9.51
CA ALA A 188 -6.39 12.14 8.92
C ALA A 188 -5.88 11.52 7.60
N THR A 189 -5.64 10.21 7.57
CA THR A 189 -5.22 9.54 6.33
C THR A 189 -6.32 9.55 5.26
N GLN A 190 -7.59 9.36 5.64
CA GLN A 190 -8.73 9.53 4.73
C GLN A 190 -8.74 10.93 4.11
N GLY A 191 -8.57 11.97 4.93
CA GLY A 191 -8.50 13.37 4.47
C GLY A 191 -7.39 13.59 3.44
N VAL A 192 -6.18 13.12 3.74
CA VAL A 192 -5.03 13.24 2.83
C VAL A 192 -5.28 12.49 1.52
N PHE A 193 -5.66 11.21 1.57
CA PHE A 193 -5.83 10.43 0.33
C PHE A 193 -6.92 11.02 -0.56
N ASN A 194 -8.08 11.37 0.00
CA ASN A 194 -9.16 11.96 -0.80
C ASN A 194 -8.74 13.30 -1.42
N ALA A 195 -8.16 14.22 -0.63
CA ALA A 195 -7.78 15.54 -1.11
C ALA A 195 -6.74 15.46 -2.25
N TYR A 196 -5.72 14.62 -2.10
CA TYR A 196 -4.65 14.54 -3.10
C TYR A 196 -5.02 13.65 -4.29
N PHE A 197 -5.81 12.59 -4.14
CA PHE A 197 -6.28 11.79 -5.28
C PHE A 197 -7.20 12.60 -6.21
N GLU A 198 -8.09 13.43 -5.65
CA GLU A 198 -8.92 14.37 -6.43
C GLU A 198 -8.07 15.37 -7.23
N ARG A 199 -6.87 15.67 -6.75
CA ARG A 199 -5.91 16.58 -7.38
C ARG A 199 -4.91 15.87 -8.30
N GLY A 200 -5.13 14.59 -8.62
CA GLY A 200 -4.29 13.85 -9.56
C GLY A 200 -3.00 13.28 -8.97
N TYR A 201 -2.94 13.11 -7.65
CA TYR A 201 -1.87 12.34 -7.02
C TYR A 201 -2.20 10.86 -6.98
N TYR A 202 -1.16 10.03 -6.94
CA TYR A 202 -1.25 8.61 -6.66
C TYR A 202 -0.14 8.19 -5.69
N VAL A 203 -0.38 7.12 -4.94
CA VAL A 203 0.64 6.47 -4.10
C VAL A 203 1.60 5.72 -5.01
N ARG A 204 2.86 6.19 -5.04
CA ARG A 204 3.95 5.56 -5.79
C ARG A 204 4.70 4.54 -4.95
N GLU A 205 5.03 4.89 -3.70
CA GLU A 205 5.87 4.08 -2.82
C GLU A 205 5.32 4.04 -1.40
N CYS A 206 5.69 3.00 -0.66
CA CYS A 206 5.58 2.94 0.79
C CYS A 206 6.94 2.54 1.33
N VAL A 207 7.53 3.39 2.17
CA VAL A 207 8.87 3.20 2.70
C VAL A 207 8.86 3.12 4.21
N ARG A 208 9.74 2.26 4.73
CA ARG A 208 10.07 2.17 6.15
C ARG A 208 11.40 2.88 6.37
N LEU A 209 11.37 4.00 7.10
CA LEU A 209 12.58 4.71 7.50
C LEU A 209 13.03 4.18 8.85
N SER A 210 14.29 3.78 8.95
CA SER A 210 14.89 3.36 10.22
C SER A 210 15.15 4.55 11.14
N ALA A 211 15.43 4.30 12.42
CA ALA A 211 15.83 5.33 13.37
C ALA A 211 17.13 6.06 12.97
N ALA A 212 17.98 5.47 12.13
CA ALA A 212 19.16 6.14 11.59
C ALA A 212 18.83 7.07 10.41
N GLN A 213 17.66 6.89 9.79
CA GLN A 213 17.20 7.62 8.60
C GLN A 213 16.11 8.66 8.93
N SER A 214 15.74 8.77 10.20
CA SER A 214 14.71 9.70 10.69
C SER A 214 15.18 10.34 11.99
N SER A 215 14.96 11.64 12.13
CA SER A 215 15.29 12.41 13.34
C SER A 215 14.36 12.11 14.52
N VAL A 216 13.25 11.38 14.30
CA VAL A 216 12.19 11.15 15.30
C VAL A 216 11.94 9.66 15.58
N GLY A 217 12.81 8.76 15.08
CA GLY A 217 12.69 7.31 15.26
C GLY A 217 12.13 6.58 14.03
N PRO A 218 11.80 5.28 14.11
CA PRO A 218 11.30 4.53 12.97
C PRO A 218 9.98 5.10 12.45
N GLN A 219 9.89 5.33 11.13
CA GLN A 219 8.68 5.86 10.48
C GLN A 219 8.25 4.95 9.32
N THR A 220 6.97 4.96 9.01
CA THR A 220 6.46 4.40 7.74
C THR A 220 5.69 5.48 7.02
N ALA A 221 6.03 5.73 5.75
CA ALA A 221 5.40 6.78 4.97
C ALA A 221 5.05 6.29 3.57
N TYR A 222 3.88 6.72 3.10
CA TYR A 222 3.56 6.72 1.69
C TYR A 222 4.21 7.93 1.02
N LEU A 223 4.73 7.71 -0.19
CA LEU A 223 5.13 8.77 -1.11
C LEU A 223 4.04 8.87 -2.16
N LEU A 224 3.36 10.01 -2.21
CA LEU A 224 2.41 10.34 -3.26
C LEU A 224 3.12 11.21 -4.30
N GLU A 225 2.76 11.04 -5.56
CA GLU A 225 3.30 11.77 -6.71
C GLU A 225 2.15 12.28 -7.57
N HIS A 226 2.26 13.53 -8.02
CA HIS A 226 1.31 14.11 -8.96
C HIS A 226 1.63 13.65 -10.39
N GLY A 227 0.64 13.11 -11.09
CA GLY A 227 0.81 12.64 -12.46
C GLY A 227 -0.15 11.53 -12.83
N ASN A 228 0.13 10.85 -13.95
CA ASN A 228 -0.68 9.75 -14.41
C ASN A 228 -0.10 8.41 -13.93
N LEU A 229 -0.88 7.68 -13.12
CA LEU A 229 -0.48 6.39 -12.55
C LEU A 229 -0.07 5.36 -13.61
N GLU A 230 -0.80 5.27 -14.73
CA GLU A 230 -0.56 4.27 -15.78
C GLU A 230 0.62 4.60 -16.71
N THR A 231 1.06 5.86 -16.77
CA THR A 231 2.25 6.25 -17.54
C THR A 231 3.45 6.53 -16.64
N ASP A 232 3.32 7.50 -15.73
CA ASP A 232 4.42 7.99 -14.89
C ASP A 232 4.71 7.02 -13.75
N GLY A 233 3.65 6.40 -13.20
CA GLY A 233 3.76 5.42 -12.13
C GLY A 233 4.17 4.03 -12.64
N ALA A 234 3.75 3.65 -13.85
CA ALA A 234 4.12 2.37 -14.47
C ALA A 234 5.57 2.35 -15.00
N GLY A 235 6.15 3.53 -15.22
CA GLY A 235 7.56 3.72 -15.53
C GLY A 235 8.49 3.51 -14.32
N ASP A 236 9.77 3.78 -14.54
CA ASP A 236 10.82 3.67 -13.52
C ASP A 236 10.75 4.78 -12.47
#